data_AF-A0A2V6FCQ9-F1
#
_entry.id   AF-A0A2V6FCQ9-F1
#
_cell.length_a   1.000
_cell.length_b   1.000
_cell.length_c   1.000
_cell.angle_alpha   90.00
_cell.angle_beta   90.00
_cell.angle_gamma   90.00
#
_symmetry.space_group_name_H-M   'P 1'
#
loop_
_entity.id
_entity.type
_entity.pdbx_description
1 polymer ?
#
loop_
_entity_poly.entity_id
_entity_poly.type
_entity_poly.pdbx_seq_one_letter_code
_entity_poly.pdbx_strand_id
1 'polypeptide(L)'
;MAGSGDAVQYRFKVTREAEKSPGKRIPITLSVTSPGTKTPVFVLKDMKPKDNPTEFTLELIEDKEQVVVMKDKPYISVAGYMVDLKYPPENNLTFLQKRLGDSLVLAGDTNKIVAITETNVTVAAASNTKRTTVTYTPAP
;
A
#
# COMPACT_ATOMS: atom_id res chain seq x y z
N MET A 1 -11.79 -45.87 -9.52
CA MET A 1 -11.08 -44.58 -9.59
C MET A 1 -12.01 -43.52 -9.02
N ALA A 2 -11.77 -43.03 -7.81
CA ALA A 2 -12.55 -41.95 -7.22
C ALA A 2 -12.01 -40.63 -7.77
N GLY A 3 -12.83 -39.91 -8.56
CA GLY A 3 -12.51 -38.58 -9.02
C GLY A 3 -12.49 -37.63 -7.83
N SER A 4 -11.35 -36.99 -7.58
CA SER A 4 -11.25 -35.87 -6.63
C SER A 4 -12.29 -34.83 -7.00
N GLY A 5 -13.25 -34.57 -6.11
CA GLY A 5 -14.16 -33.44 -6.26
C GLY A 5 -13.34 -32.16 -6.33
N ASP A 6 -13.54 -31.36 -7.38
CA ASP A 6 -12.89 -30.08 -7.58
C ASP A 6 -13.13 -29.19 -6.34
N ALA A 7 -12.11 -29.07 -5.49
CA ALA A 7 -12.16 -28.13 -4.38
C ALA A 7 -12.15 -26.71 -4.98
N VAL A 8 -13.30 -26.03 -4.91
CA VAL A 8 -13.45 -24.67 -5.43
C VAL A 8 -12.41 -23.77 -4.76
N GLN A 9 -11.54 -23.19 -5.58
CA GLN A 9 -10.47 -22.31 -5.14
C GLN A 9 -10.81 -20.85 -5.47
N TYR A 10 -10.73 -19.99 -4.46
CA TYR A 10 -10.98 -18.56 -4.58
C TYR A 10 -9.65 -17.82 -4.67
N ARG A 11 -9.54 -16.93 -5.65
CA ARG A 11 -8.32 -16.17 -5.93
C ARG A 11 -8.52 -14.69 -5.65
N PHE A 12 -7.61 -14.13 -4.87
CA PHE A 12 -7.60 -12.72 -4.46
C PHE A 12 -6.34 -12.08 -5.03
N LYS A 13 -6.52 -11.08 -5.89
CA LYS A 13 -5.41 -10.22 -6.32
C LYS A 13 -5.20 -9.16 -5.25
N VAL A 14 -4.01 -9.11 -4.67
CA VAL A 14 -3.65 -8.19 -3.60
C VAL A 14 -2.45 -7.35 -4.00
N THR A 15 -2.57 -6.04 -3.83
CA THR A 15 -1.49 -5.07 -4.07
C THR A 15 -1.19 -4.34 -2.78
N ARG A 16 0.08 -4.28 -2.38
CA ARG A 16 0.54 -3.57 -1.16
C ARG A 16 1.30 -2.32 -1.55
N GLU A 17 0.60 -1.28 -1.99
CA GLU A 17 1.23 -0.09 -2.55
C GLU A 17 2.06 0.71 -1.52
N ALA A 18 1.74 0.61 -0.23
CA ALA A 18 2.46 1.29 0.84
C ALA A 18 3.75 0.58 1.31
N GLU A 19 4.00 -0.64 0.83
CA GLU A 19 5.14 -1.46 1.28
C GLU A 19 6.49 -0.80 0.96
N LYS A 20 7.48 -0.95 1.86
CA LYS A 20 8.77 -0.27 1.73
C LYS A 20 9.60 -0.85 0.59
N SER A 21 9.55 -2.17 0.43
CA SER A 21 10.30 -2.88 -0.61
C SER A 21 9.56 -2.83 -1.95
N PRO A 22 10.16 -2.29 -3.04
CA PRO A 22 9.52 -2.22 -4.35
C PRO A 22 9.01 -3.57 -4.88
N GLY A 23 9.79 -4.64 -4.70
CA GLY A 23 9.42 -5.99 -5.16
C GLY A 23 8.18 -6.57 -4.47
N LYS A 24 7.80 -6.06 -3.30
CA LYS A 24 6.60 -6.48 -2.58
C LYS A 24 5.36 -5.62 -2.89
N ARG A 25 5.52 -4.56 -3.70
CA ARG A 25 4.41 -3.74 -4.22
C ARG A 25 3.75 -4.37 -5.44
N ILE A 26 4.41 -5.33 -6.08
CA ILE A 26 3.89 -6.04 -7.25
C ILE A 26 2.63 -6.81 -6.84
N PRO A 27 1.53 -6.75 -7.63
CA PRO A 27 0.32 -7.49 -7.32
C PRO A 27 0.61 -9.00 -7.23
N ILE A 28 0.17 -9.62 -6.14
CA ILE A 28 0.25 -11.07 -5.94
C ILE A 28 -1.14 -11.67 -5.97
N THR A 29 -1.26 -12.88 -6.49
CA THR A 29 -2.51 -13.64 -6.44
C THR A 29 -2.43 -14.67 -5.32
N LEU A 30 -3.33 -14.56 -4.36
CA LEU A 30 -3.44 -15.46 -3.23
C LEU A 30 -4.67 -16.35 -3.42
N SER A 31 -4.50 -17.63 -3.15
CA SER A 31 -5.57 -18.60 -3.33
C SER A 31 -5.96 -19.22 -2.00
N VAL A 32 -7.27 -19.33 -1.75
CA VAL A 32 -7.84 -19.93 -0.54
C VAL A 32 -8.99 -20.85 -0.91
N THR A 33 -9.20 -21.89 -0.13
CA THR A 33 -10.23 -22.92 -0.37
C THR A 33 -11.31 -22.92 0.70
N SER A 34 -10.96 -22.63 1.95
CA SER A 34 -11.90 -22.64 3.08
C SER A 34 -11.61 -21.56 4.13
N PRO A 35 -12.62 -21.19 4.94
CA PRO A 35 -12.39 -20.40 6.15
C PRO A 35 -11.33 -21.03 7.06
N GLY A 36 -10.51 -20.20 7.70
CA GLY A 36 -9.33 -20.58 8.46
C GLY A 36 -8.03 -20.63 7.64
N THR A 37 -8.09 -20.56 6.30
CA THR A 37 -6.88 -20.55 5.46
C THR A 37 -6.08 -19.28 5.70
N LYS A 38 -4.83 -19.43 6.14
CA LYS A 38 -3.88 -18.35 6.35
C LYS A 38 -3.00 -18.16 5.11
N THR A 39 -2.93 -16.93 4.63
CA THR A 39 -2.01 -16.50 3.56
C THR A 39 -0.91 -15.60 4.15
N PRO A 40 0.08 -15.14 3.37
CA PRO A 40 1.04 -14.14 3.84
C PRO A 40 0.45 -12.75 4.12
N VAL A 41 -0.80 -12.49 3.69
CA VAL A 41 -1.43 -11.16 3.79
C VAL A 41 -2.65 -11.12 4.68
N PHE A 42 -3.49 -12.14 4.60
CA PHE A 42 -4.74 -12.21 5.34
C PHE A 42 -5.07 -13.65 5.75
N VAL A 43 -6.01 -13.79 6.68
CA VAL A 43 -6.68 -15.04 7.00
C VAL A 43 -8.12 -14.95 6.52
N LEU A 44 -8.58 -15.93 5.73
CA LEU A 44 -9.98 -16.02 5.36
C LEU A 44 -10.78 -16.43 6.60
N LYS A 45 -11.66 -15.56 7.11
CA LYS A 45 -12.44 -15.83 8.33
C LYS A 45 -13.80 -16.42 8.04
N ASP A 46 -14.47 -15.93 7.00
CA ASP A 46 -15.82 -16.38 6.67
C ASP A 46 -16.13 -16.18 5.18
N MET A 47 -17.12 -16.93 4.70
CA MET A 47 -17.56 -16.94 3.30
C MET A 47 -19.09 -17.07 3.25
N LYS A 48 -19.76 -16.15 2.56
CA LYS A 48 -21.23 -16.12 2.48
C LYS A 48 -21.72 -15.92 1.04
N PRO A 49 -22.79 -16.61 0.62
CA PRO A 49 -23.36 -17.83 1.22
C PRO A 49 -22.43 -19.05 1.05
N LYS A 50 -22.60 -20.12 1.85
CA LYS A 50 -21.65 -21.27 1.90
C LYS A 50 -21.56 -22.06 0.59
N ASP A 51 -22.68 -22.16 -0.16
CA ASP A 51 -22.74 -22.95 -1.40
C ASP A 51 -22.12 -22.23 -2.60
N ASN A 52 -22.29 -20.90 -2.67
CA ASN A 52 -21.73 -20.06 -3.72
C ASN A 52 -21.35 -18.69 -3.15
N PRO A 53 -20.18 -18.56 -2.51
CA PRO A 53 -19.83 -17.39 -1.74
C PRO A 53 -19.54 -16.20 -2.65
N THR A 54 -20.25 -15.11 -2.38
CA THR A 54 -20.11 -13.81 -3.04
C THR A 54 -19.44 -12.79 -2.12
N GLU A 55 -19.49 -13.02 -0.82
CA GLU A 55 -18.90 -12.18 0.23
C GLU A 55 -17.84 -12.97 1.00
N PHE A 56 -16.68 -12.36 1.20
CA PHE A 56 -15.55 -12.96 1.90
C PHE A 56 -15.08 -12.03 3.00
N THR A 57 -15.08 -12.52 4.23
CA THR A 57 -14.51 -11.79 5.37
C THR A 57 -13.05 -12.18 5.51
N LEU A 58 -12.16 -11.23 5.31
CA LEU A 58 -10.71 -11.40 5.41
C LEU A 58 -10.21 -10.65 6.63
N GLU A 59 -9.33 -11.27 7.42
CA GLU A 59 -8.60 -10.59 8.49
C GLU A 59 -7.18 -10.29 8.03
N LEU A 60 -6.83 -9.02 7.89
CA LEU A 60 -5.50 -8.56 7.49
C LEU A 60 -4.49 -8.88 8.58
N ILE A 61 -3.36 -9.48 8.22
CA ILE A 61 -2.36 -9.94 9.21
C ILE A 61 -1.62 -8.79 9.87
N GLU A 62 -1.43 -7.69 9.15
CA GLU A 62 -0.65 -6.52 9.59
C GLU A 62 -1.35 -5.80 10.74
N ASP A 63 -2.60 -5.40 10.54
CA ASP A 63 -3.35 -4.57 11.48
C ASP A 63 -4.42 -5.34 12.26
N LYS A 64 -4.60 -6.65 11.97
CA LYS A 64 -5.69 -7.49 12.49
C LYS A 64 -7.10 -6.94 12.18
N GLU A 65 -7.21 -6.08 11.17
CA GLU A 65 -8.48 -5.53 10.71
C GLU A 65 -9.28 -6.57 9.93
N GLN A 66 -10.58 -6.64 10.18
CA GLN A 66 -11.49 -7.49 9.40
C GLN A 66 -12.17 -6.67 8.31
N VAL A 67 -11.99 -7.11 7.07
CA VAL A 67 -12.51 -6.45 5.88
C VAL A 67 -13.41 -7.41 5.12
N VAL A 68 -14.50 -6.90 4.57
CA VAL A 68 -15.40 -7.67 3.71
C VAL A 68 -15.13 -7.29 2.26
N VAL A 69 -14.81 -8.29 1.45
CA VAL A 69 -14.61 -8.11 0.01
C VAL A 69 -15.64 -8.91 -0.76
N MET A 70 -16.04 -8.36 -1.90
CA MET A 70 -16.93 -9.01 -2.86
C MET A 70 -16.30 -8.87 -4.25
N LYS A 71 -16.76 -9.66 -5.21
CA LYS A 71 -16.27 -9.60 -6.59
C LYS A 71 -16.33 -8.18 -7.18
N ASP A 72 -17.42 -7.46 -6.89
CA ASP A 72 -17.67 -6.12 -7.43
C ASP A 72 -17.32 -5.00 -6.44
N LYS A 73 -16.87 -5.36 -5.22
CA LYS A 73 -16.51 -4.42 -4.16
C LYS A 73 -15.14 -4.77 -3.59
N PRO A 74 -14.05 -4.31 -4.23
CA PRO A 74 -12.71 -4.46 -3.67
C PRO A 74 -12.58 -3.59 -2.43
N TYR A 75 -11.75 -4.05 -1.48
CA TYR A 75 -11.32 -3.22 -0.36
C TYR A 75 -10.08 -2.42 -0.77
N ILE A 76 -10.12 -1.10 -0.57
CA ILE A 76 -9.03 -0.17 -0.83
C ILE A 76 -8.92 0.74 0.40
N SER A 77 -7.74 0.84 0.98
CA SER A 77 -7.45 1.75 2.10
C SER A 77 -6.20 2.58 1.81
N VAL A 78 -6.24 3.84 2.25
CA VAL A 78 -5.11 4.77 2.11
C VAL A 78 -4.12 4.51 3.23
N ALA A 79 -3.09 3.72 2.94
CA ALA A 79 -2.03 3.40 3.90
C ALA A 79 -0.90 4.46 3.93
N GLY A 80 -0.90 5.43 3.03
CA GLY A 80 0.06 6.52 3.02
C GLY A 80 0.11 7.29 1.70
N TYR A 81 0.89 8.37 1.69
CA TYR A 81 1.04 9.26 0.54
C TYR A 81 2.43 9.14 -0.09
N MET A 82 2.48 9.38 -1.40
CA MET A 82 3.71 9.55 -2.18
C MET A 82 3.74 10.96 -2.75
N VAL A 83 4.94 11.47 -3.01
CA VAL A 83 5.10 12.79 -3.61
C VAL A 83 6.13 12.78 -4.73
N ASP A 84 5.85 13.55 -5.77
CA ASP A 84 6.82 13.97 -6.76
C ASP A 84 7.27 15.40 -6.43
N LEU A 85 8.58 15.58 -6.23
CA LEU A 85 9.17 16.88 -5.90
C LEU A 85 10.09 17.33 -7.02
N LYS A 86 10.11 18.63 -7.30
CA LYS A 86 11.06 19.26 -8.22
C LYS A 86 11.82 20.36 -7.50
N TYR A 87 13.12 20.43 -7.71
CA TYR A 87 14.01 21.45 -7.20
C TYR A 87 14.70 22.17 -8.38
N PRO A 88 14.10 23.26 -8.89
CA PRO A 88 14.64 24.01 -10.03
C PRO A 88 16.05 24.61 -9.85
N PRO A 89 16.42 25.16 -8.67
CA PRO A 89 17.69 25.89 -8.51
C PRO A 89 18.95 25.09 -8.86
N GLU A 90 18.93 23.78 -8.64
CA GLU A 90 20.06 22.89 -8.86
C GLU A 90 19.71 21.96 -10.03
N ASN A 91 19.92 22.44 -11.26
CA ASN A 91 19.81 21.63 -12.49
C ASN A 91 18.47 20.89 -12.68
N ASN A 92 17.36 21.45 -12.17
CA ASN A 92 16.03 20.81 -12.22
C ASN A 92 15.99 19.39 -11.63
N LEU A 93 16.64 19.17 -10.48
CA LEU A 93 16.54 17.90 -9.76
C LEU A 93 15.08 17.50 -9.56
N THR A 94 14.75 16.29 -9.99
CA THR A 94 13.40 15.73 -9.91
C THR A 94 13.45 14.47 -9.06
N PHE A 95 12.58 14.42 -8.06
CA PHE A 95 12.48 13.35 -7.10
C PHE A 95 11.09 12.73 -7.23
N LEU A 96 11.00 11.62 -7.95
CA LEU A 96 9.74 10.94 -8.20
C LEU A 96 9.44 9.88 -7.15
N GLN A 97 8.15 9.66 -6.88
CA GLN A 97 7.60 8.60 -6.03
C GLN A 97 8.22 8.53 -4.63
N LYS A 98 8.55 9.70 -4.06
CA LYS A 98 9.19 9.79 -2.76
C LYS A 98 8.20 9.53 -1.64
N ARG A 99 8.70 8.87 -0.60
CA ARG A 99 7.92 8.39 0.55
C ARG A 99 8.46 8.92 1.86
N LEU A 100 7.67 8.74 2.91
CA LEU A 100 8.07 9.03 4.27
C LEU A 100 9.40 8.32 4.59
N GLY A 101 10.38 9.08 5.06
CA GLY A 101 11.72 8.60 5.40
C GLY A 101 12.73 8.62 4.26
N ASP A 102 12.33 8.86 3.01
CA ASP A 102 13.26 8.94 1.89
C ASP A 102 14.18 10.14 2.01
N SER A 103 15.44 9.94 1.59
CA SER A 103 16.45 11.00 1.50
C SER A 103 16.40 11.71 0.15
N LEU A 104 16.59 13.03 0.19
CA LEU A 104 16.68 13.97 -0.92
C LEU A 104 17.98 14.75 -0.75
N VAL A 105 18.83 14.79 -1.78
CA VAL A 105 20.04 15.63 -1.74
C VAL A 105 19.69 16.95 -2.41
N LEU A 106 19.75 18.04 -1.66
CA LEU A 106 19.37 19.39 -2.09
C LEU A 106 20.43 20.37 -1.60
N ALA A 107 20.96 21.21 -2.49
CA ALA A 107 21.96 22.23 -2.18
C ALA A 107 23.17 21.67 -1.40
N GLY A 108 23.62 20.46 -1.77
CA GLY A 108 24.72 19.76 -1.10
C GLY A 108 24.40 19.19 0.29
N ASP A 109 23.15 19.27 0.77
CA ASP A 109 22.72 18.71 2.06
C ASP A 109 21.71 17.56 1.89
N THR A 110 21.78 16.58 2.79
CA THR A 110 20.85 15.45 2.82
C THR A 110 19.62 15.82 3.64
N ASN A 111 18.47 15.90 2.98
CA ASN A 111 17.17 16.18 3.56
C ASN A 111 16.35 14.89 3.63
N LYS A 112 15.61 14.66 4.71
CA LYS A 112 14.71 13.51 4.84
C LYS A 112 13.25 13.95 4.84
N ILE A 113 12.39 13.21 4.17
CA ILE A 113 10.94 13.45 4.27
C ILE A 113 10.44 12.93 5.62
N VAL A 114 9.92 13.83 6.46
CA VAL A 114 9.47 13.52 7.81
C VAL A 114 7.94 13.51 7.96
N ALA A 115 7.22 14.08 6.99
CA ALA A 115 5.77 13.99 6.90
C ALA A 115 5.31 14.14 5.46
N ILE A 116 4.29 13.37 5.07
CA ILE A 116 3.54 13.55 3.82
C ILE A 116 2.06 13.46 4.18
N THR A 117 1.31 14.46 3.73
CA THR A 117 -0.15 14.53 3.77
C THR A 117 -0.65 14.74 2.34
N GLU A 118 -1.96 14.69 2.13
CA GLU A 118 -2.57 14.92 0.82
C GLU A 118 -2.12 16.24 0.17
N THR A 119 -1.93 17.29 0.97
CA THR A 119 -1.63 18.64 0.48
C THR A 119 -0.30 19.20 0.96
N ASN A 120 0.46 18.48 1.79
CA ASN A 120 1.69 19.02 2.37
C ASN A 120 2.78 17.96 2.48
N VAL A 121 4.02 18.38 2.25
CA VAL A 121 5.21 17.57 2.46
C VAL A 121 6.20 18.33 3.32
N THR A 122 6.66 17.72 4.40
CA THR A 122 7.70 18.28 5.26
C THR A 122 9.00 17.53 5.09
N VAL A 123 10.05 18.27 4.74
CA VAL A 123 11.43 17.78 4.66
C VAL A 123 12.25 18.35 5.81
N ALA A 124 13.17 17.56 6.36
CA ALA A 124 14.08 17.97 7.42
C ALA A 124 15.53 17.82 6.97
N ALA A 125 16.31 18.89 7.07
CA ALA A 125 17.74 18.87 6.77
C ALA A 125 18.51 18.07 7.84
N ALA A 126 19.36 17.13 7.43
CA ALA A 126 20.14 16.33 8.36
C ALA A 126 21.22 17.15 9.07
N SER A 127 21.75 18.20 8.42
CA SER A 127 22.83 19.03 8.96
C SER A 127 22.42 19.89 10.17
N ASN A 128 21.18 20.38 10.19
CA ASN A 128 20.73 21.40 11.15
C ASN A 128 19.32 21.16 11.70
N THR A 129 18.68 20.05 11.35
CA THR A 129 17.32 19.66 11.77
C THR A 129 16.21 20.64 11.38
N LYS A 130 16.50 21.67 10.57
CA LYS A 130 15.50 22.62 10.08
C LYS A 130 14.49 21.87 9.22
N ARG A 131 13.21 22.21 9.42
CA ARG A 131 12.09 21.62 8.70
C ARG A 131 11.51 22.65 7.74
N THR A 132 11.27 22.21 6.52
CA THR A 132 10.62 22.99 5.47
C THR A 132 9.38 22.24 5.04
N THR A 133 8.23 22.90 5.10
CA THR A 133 6.96 22.35 4.61
C THR A 133 6.63 22.97 3.27
N VAL A 134 6.41 22.14 2.27
CA VAL A 134 5.97 22.53 0.93
C VAL A 134 4.50 22.15 0.80
N THR A 135 3.67 23.12 0.44
CA THR A 135 2.24 22.93 0.20
C THR A 135 2.01 22.57 -1.26
N TYR A 136 1.27 21.51 -1.52
CA TYR A 136 0.75 21.14 -2.82
C TYR A 136 -0.66 21.70 -2.98
N THR A 137 -0.83 22.60 -3.94
CA THR A 137 -2.15 23.05 -4.39
C THR A 137 -2.49 22.26 -5.65
N PRO A 138 -3.40 21.26 -5.60
CA PRO A 138 -3.85 20.59 -6.81
C PRO A 138 -4.47 21.63 -7.75
N ALA A 139 -4.14 21.54 -9.04
CA ALA A 139 -4.81 22.36 -10.05
C ALA A 139 -6.33 22.02 -10.06
N PRO A 140 -7.21 23.03 -10.19
CA PRO A 140 -8.66 22.83 -10.18
C PRO A 140 -9.18 22.04 -11.39
#